data_AF-A0A6B2UCS5-F1
#
_entry.id   AF-A0A6B2UCS5-F1
#
_cell.length_a   1.000
_cell.length_b   1.000
_cell.length_c   1.000
_cell.angle_alpha   90.00
_cell.angle_beta   90.00
_cell.angle_gamma   90.00
#
_symmetry.space_group_name_H-M   'P 1'
#
loop_
_entity.id
_entity.type
_entity.pdbx_description
1 polymer ?
#
loop_
_entity_poly.entity_id
_entity_poly.type
_entity_poly.pdbx_seq_one_letter_code
_entity_poly.pdbx_strand_id
1 'polypeptide(L)'
;AERARRVLPPTVVVWSPPDEAEGPVAPPEALAGLPAGTRCSARTEDGGVTEWTAGPGEAVPALPLGVHGLQVLTPDGRAAQVHLVIAPDHAPAPTARATGLLVQLYSLLSARSWGMGDLADLAALAGWAARTHDLGFVQVNPLHAAVPGEPTDPSPYRPSSRRFPDPVHLRVEDVPEYAYLDAAARARTAPLLEAAAGLRHAVLREDALIDRDAVWALKRPALAEVCAVPLDPGR
;
A
#
# COMPACT_ATOMS: atom_id res chain seq x y z
N ALA A 1 29.54 -19.13 13.70
CA ALA A 1 30.75 -19.09 12.85
C ALA A 1 30.59 -18.19 11.63
N GLU A 2 29.51 -18.31 10.83
CA GLU A 2 29.32 -17.54 9.60
C GLU A 2 29.04 -16.03 9.80
N ARG A 3 28.23 -15.65 10.80
CA ARG A 3 27.99 -14.24 11.17
C ARG A 3 29.26 -13.48 11.55
N ALA A 4 30.22 -14.13 12.19
CA ALA A 4 31.47 -13.51 12.65
C ALA A 4 32.46 -13.21 11.51
N ARG A 5 32.20 -13.71 10.29
CA ARG A 5 33.07 -13.49 9.12
C ARG A 5 32.59 -12.36 8.21
N ARG A 6 31.35 -11.89 8.37
CA ARG A 6 30.78 -10.84 7.52
C ARG A 6 31.31 -9.48 7.96
N VAL A 7 31.68 -8.64 6.99
CA VAL A 7 32.11 -7.24 7.24
C VAL A 7 30.94 -6.41 7.78
N LEU A 8 29.73 -6.64 7.26
CA LEU A 8 28.50 -5.98 7.65
C LEU A 8 27.33 -6.97 7.72
N PRO A 9 26.26 -6.66 8.48
CA PRO A 9 24.98 -7.35 8.34
C PRO A 9 24.38 -7.13 6.94
N PRO A 10 23.46 -8.00 6.46
CA PRO A 10 22.82 -7.86 5.14
C PRO A 10 22.12 -6.52 4.89
N THR A 11 21.70 -5.86 5.97
CA THR A 11 21.05 -4.56 5.97
C THR A 11 21.61 -3.75 7.12
N VAL A 12 21.96 -2.49 6.84
CA VAL A 12 22.33 -1.47 7.80
C VAL A 12 21.22 -0.41 7.80
N VAL A 13 20.79 0.03 8.97
CA VAL A 13 19.82 1.11 9.13
C VAL A 13 20.52 2.28 9.82
N VAL A 14 20.38 3.46 9.24
CA VAL A 14 20.83 4.73 9.81
C VAL A 14 19.59 5.57 10.04
N TRP A 15 19.42 6.02 11.28
CA TRP A 15 18.35 6.95 11.63
C TRP A 15 18.84 8.37 11.39
N SER A 16 18.22 9.07 10.45
CA SER A 16 18.50 10.48 10.20
C SER A 16 18.04 11.29 11.41
N PRO A 17 18.85 12.22 11.94
CA PRO A 17 18.41 13.19 12.92
C PRO A 17 17.30 14.09 12.33
N PRO A 18 16.51 14.77 13.18
CA PRO A 18 15.47 15.70 12.74
C PRO A 18 16.03 16.77 11.78
N ASP A 19 15.14 17.29 10.93
CA ASP A 19 15.32 18.21 9.77
C ASP A 19 16.27 19.44 9.93
N GLU A 20 16.91 19.65 11.07
CA GLU A 20 17.87 20.75 11.30
C GLU A 20 19.35 20.32 11.22
N ALA A 21 19.64 19.02 11.11
CA ALA A 21 21.01 18.52 10.93
C ALA A 21 21.26 18.09 9.48
N GLU A 22 21.40 19.04 8.56
CA GLU A 22 21.91 18.83 7.18
C GLU A 22 23.39 18.40 7.15
N GLY A 23 23.82 17.59 8.10
CA GLY A 23 25.21 17.26 8.36
C GLY A 23 25.45 15.75 8.46
N PRO A 24 26.73 15.34 8.46
CA PRO A 24 27.10 13.96 8.69
C PRO A 24 26.44 13.40 9.96
N VAL A 25 25.94 12.18 9.86
CA VAL A 25 25.22 11.51 10.95
C VAL A 25 26.15 10.54 11.67
N ALA A 26 25.92 10.36 12.97
CA ALA A 26 26.67 9.38 13.74
C ALA A 26 26.47 7.97 13.13
N PRO A 27 27.55 7.21 12.89
CA PRO A 27 27.42 5.89 12.30
C PRO A 27 26.67 4.95 13.26
N PRO A 28 25.77 4.08 12.76
CA PRO A 28 25.30 2.96 13.55
C PRO A 28 26.47 2.04 13.89
N GLU A 29 26.33 1.23 14.94
CA GLU A 29 27.36 0.33 15.46
C GLU A 29 28.04 -0.50 14.36
N ALA A 30 27.25 -0.98 13.38
CA ALA A 30 27.75 -1.77 12.26
C ALA A 30 28.78 -1.02 11.39
N LEU A 31 28.62 0.29 11.17
CA LEU A 31 29.56 1.12 10.41
C LEU A 31 30.68 1.65 11.31
N ALA A 32 30.38 1.95 12.58
CA ALA A 32 31.37 2.41 13.57
C ALA A 32 32.44 1.34 13.88
N GLY A 33 32.08 0.06 13.78
CA GLY A 33 32.99 -1.08 13.97
C GLY A 33 33.86 -1.41 12.76
N LEU A 34 33.74 -0.68 11.64
CA LEU A 34 34.57 -0.93 10.47
C LEU A 34 36.04 -0.54 10.74
N PRO A 35 37.02 -1.32 10.22
CA PRO A 35 38.43 -0.95 10.32
C PRO A 35 38.69 0.44 9.73
N ALA A 36 39.59 1.21 10.35
CA ALA A 36 40.00 2.51 9.82
C ALA A 36 40.53 2.38 8.38
N GLY A 37 40.09 3.26 7.47
CA GLY A 37 40.47 3.20 6.06
C GLY A 37 39.57 2.31 5.19
N THR A 38 38.42 1.86 5.72
CA THR A 38 37.43 1.13 4.93
C THR A 38 36.79 2.06 3.92
N ARG A 39 36.85 1.72 2.63
CA ARG A 39 36.21 2.52 1.58
C ARG A 39 34.75 2.14 1.48
N CYS A 40 33.88 3.14 1.45
CA CYS A 40 32.44 2.98 1.34
C CYS A 40 31.94 3.72 0.09
N SER A 41 31.01 3.10 -0.63
CA SER A 41 30.31 3.70 -1.77
C SER A 41 28.83 3.36 -1.66
N ALA A 42 27.99 4.38 -1.46
CA ALA A 42 26.54 4.24 -1.47
C ALA A 42 25.98 4.66 -2.82
N ARG A 43 25.23 3.77 -3.46
CA ARG A 43 24.32 4.09 -4.55
C ARG A 43 22.96 4.41 -3.96
N THR A 44 22.56 5.68 -4.03
CA THR A 44 21.28 6.16 -3.51
C THR A 44 20.12 5.67 -4.38
N GLU A 45 18.91 5.71 -3.82
CA GLU A 45 17.70 5.21 -4.47
C GLU A 45 17.36 6.00 -5.75
N ASP A 46 17.66 7.30 -5.75
CA ASP A 46 17.51 8.21 -6.88
C ASP A 46 18.64 8.09 -7.93
N GLY A 47 19.57 7.13 -7.75
CA GLY A 47 20.64 6.84 -8.69
C GLY A 47 21.94 7.62 -8.48
N GLY A 48 22.00 8.49 -7.48
CA GLY A 48 23.23 9.15 -7.03
C GLY A 48 24.28 8.17 -6.48
N VAL A 49 25.51 8.66 -6.35
CA VAL A 49 26.63 7.92 -5.74
C VAL A 49 27.36 8.82 -4.77
N THR A 50 27.58 8.32 -3.55
CA THR A 50 28.32 9.01 -2.50
C THR A 50 29.40 8.09 -1.97
N GLU A 51 30.64 8.57 -1.95
CA GLU A 51 31.80 7.80 -1.50
C GLU A 51 32.41 8.45 -0.26
N TRP A 52 32.84 7.62 0.69
CA TRP A 52 33.53 8.09 1.88
C TRP A 52 34.47 7.01 2.42
N THR A 53 35.33 7.41 3.35
CA THR A 53 36.16 6.47 4.12
C THR A 53 35.56 6.32 5.51
N ALA A 54 35.27 5.09 5.91
CA ALA A 54 34.81 4.75 7.25
C ALA A 54 35.97 4.31 8.15
N GLY A 55 35.74 4.49 9.45
CA GLY A 55 36.63 4.08 10.53
C GLY A 55 36.00 4.39 11.88
N PRO A 56 36.64 3.97 12.98
CA PRO A 56 36.13 4.26 14.32
C PRO A 56 36.01 5.77 14.54
N GLY A 57 34.80 6.26 14.78
CA GLY A 57 34.50 7.68 15.00
C GLY A 57 34.30 8.52 13.74
N GLU A 58 34.45 7.95 12.54
CA GLU A 58 34.16 8.66 11.28
C GLU A 58 32.65 8.73 11.03
N ALA A 59 32.15 9.92 10.71
CA ALA A 59 30.73 10.14 10.45
C ALA A 59 30.30 9.55 9.09
N VAL A 60 29.02 9.16 8.99
CA VAL A 60 28.40 8.79 7.71
C VAL A 60 27.97 10.09 7.02
N PRO A 61 28.23 10.28 5.73
CA PRO A 61 27.73 11.46 5.01
C PRO A 61 26.21 11.53 5.11
N ALA A 62 25.66 12.75 5.07
CA ALA A 62 24.23 12.96 4.94
C ALA A 62 23.76 12.34 3.62
N LEU A 63 22.85 11.37 3.69
CA LEU A 63 22.23 10.70 2.56
C LEU A 63 20.72 10.94 2.61
N PRO A 64 20.03 11.00 1.45
CA PRO A 64 18.57 11.18 1.44
C PRO A 64 17.87 10.02 2.13
N LEU A 65 16.65 10.23 2.65
CA LEU A 65 15.81 9.14 3.12
C LEU A 65 15.56 8.14 1.98
N GLY A 66 15.62 6.85 2.29
CA GLY A 66 15.34 5.81 1.29
C GLY A 66 16.08 4.49 1.51
N VAL A 67 16.00 3.63 0.50
CA VAL A 67 16.66 2.32 0.47
C VAL A 67 17.76 2.33 -0.58
N HIS A 68 19.00 2.23 -0.13
CA HIS A 68 20.21 2.37 -0.94
C HIS A 68 21.02 1.08 -1.01
N GLY A 69 21.94 0.99 -1.97
CA GLY A 69 22.96 -0.05 -2.02
C GLY A 69 24.27 0.47 -1.46
N LEU A 70 24.83 -0.21 -0.45
CA LEU A 70 26.13 0.13 0.14
C LEU A 70 27.16 -0.94 -0.23
N GLN A 71 28.27 -0.50 -0.81
CA GLN A 71 29.47 -1.29 -1.03
C GLN A 71 30.55 -0.87 -0.04
N VAL A 72 31.22 -1.85 0.57
CA VAL A 72 32.36 -1.61 1.46
C VAL A 72 33.55 -2.46 1.04
N LEU A 73 34.75 -1.88 1.15
CA LEU A 73 36.03 -2.55 0.94
C LEU A 73 36.98 -2.19 2.09
N THR A 74 37.28 -3.17 2.95
CA THR A 74 38.17 -3.00 4.09
C THR A 74 39.64 -3.04 3.67
N PRO A 75 40.56 -2.49 4.48
CA PRO A 75 42.00 -2.50 4.18
C PRO A 75 42.61 -3.91 4.07
N ASP A 76 42.05 -4.89 4.77
CA ASP A 76 42.46 -6.31 4.69
C ASP A 76 41.84 -7.04 3.49
N GLY A 77 41.21 -6.31 2.55
CA GLY A 77 40.72 -6.83 1.28
C GLY A 77 39.35 -7.50 1.33
N ARG A 78 38.64 -7.47 2.47
CA ARG A 78 37.27 -7.99 2.55
C ARG A 78 36.30 -6.99 1.95
N ALA A 79 35.31 -7.49 1.21
CA ALA A 79 34.27 -6.67 0.61
C ALA A 79 32.87 -7.15 1.02
N ALA A 80 31.91 -6.23 1.07
CA ALA A 80 30.50 -6.56 1.23
C ALA A 80 29.62 -5.60 0.43
N GLN A 81 28.49 -6.11 -0.03
CA GLN A 81 27.40 -5.34 -0.60
C GLN A 81 26.15 -5.60 0.21
N VAL A 82 25.54 -4.54 0.73
CA VAL A 82 24.43 -4.61 1.69
C VAL A 82 23.38 -3.55 1.36
N HIS A 83 22.18 -3.70 1.90
CA HIS A 83 21.19 -2.63 1.86
C HIS A 83 21.53 -1.59 2.94
N LEU A 84 21.44 -0.31 2.58
CA LEU A 84 21.55 0.81 3.51
C LEU A 84 20.22 1.53 3.53
N VAL A 85 19.52 1.48 4.66
CA VAL A 85 18.25 2.19 4.85
C VAL A 85 18.53 3.46 5.63
N ILE A 86 18.25 4.60 5.03
CA ILE A 86 18.24 5.89 5.71
C ILE A 86 16.79 6.18 6.09
N ALA A 87 16.48 6.05 7.37
CA ALA A 87 15.13 6.17 7.90
C ALA A 87 14.99 7.46 8.74
N PRO A 88 13.84 8.14 8.72
CA PRO A 88 13.59 9.24 9.65
C PRO A 88 13.49 8.66 11.07
N ASP A 89 13.98 9.40 12.06
CA ASP A 89 13.89 9.03 13.48
C ASP A 89 12.45 9.05 14.02
N HIS A 90 11.53 9.72 13.33
CA HIS A 90 10.10 9.71 13.62
C HIS A 90 9.23 9.68 12.35
N ALA A 91 8.04 9.10 12.46
CA ALA A 91 7.06 9.16 11.38
C ALA A 91 6.48 10.58 11.25
N PRO A 92 6.12 11.04 10.03
CA PRO A 92 5.44 12.30 9.85
C PRO A 92 4.18 12.39 10.73
N ALA A 93 4.09 13.43 11.55
CA ALA A 93 2.95 13.66 12.44
C ALA A 93 1.97 14.66 11.82
N PRO A 94 0.64 14.49 12.03
CA PRO A 94 -0.33 15.52 11.69
C PRO A 94 -0.04 16.84 12.42
N THR A 95 -0.20 17.96 11.74
CA THR A 95 0.05 19.31 12.31
C THR A 95 -1.02 19.75 13.31
N ALA A 96 -2.18 19.11 13.30
CA ALA A 96 -3.30 19.41 14.19
C ALA A 96 -4.05 18.13 14.59
N ARG A 97 -4.81 18.22 15.69
CA ARG A 97 -5.72 17.14 16.11
C ARG A 97 -6.92 17.11 15.16
N ALA A 98 -7.32 15.90 14.76
CA ALA A 98 -8.50 15.68 13.93
C ALA A 98 -9.40 14.61 14.55
N THR A 99 -10.70 14.71 14.28
CA THR A 99 -11.70 13.67 14.54
C THR A 99 -12.06 12.97 13.23
N GLY A 100 -12.46 11.71 13.30
CA GLY A 100 -12.77 10.92 12.12
C GLY A 100 -13.81 9.84 12.38
N LEU A 101 -14.21 9.16 11.30
CA LEU A 101 -15.12 8.01 11.36
C LEU A 101 -14.33 6.70 11.33
N LEU A 102 -14.85 5.69 12.01
CA LEU A 102 -14.42 4.30 11.84
C LEU A 102 -15.56 3.53 11.19
N VAL A 103 -15.29 2.91 10.04
CA VAL A 103 -16.29 2.25 9.20
C VAL A 103 -15.81 0.87 8.79
N GLN A 104 -16.70 -0.11 8.87
CA GLN A 104 -16.52 -1.37 8.16
C GLN A 104 -17.06 -1.16 6.74
N LEU A 105 -16.17 -0.98 5.75
CA LEU A 105 -16.55 -0.58 4.39
C LEU A 105 -17.59 -1.51 3.79
N TYR A 106 -17.45 -2.82 3.99
CA TYR A 106 -18.39 -3.80 3.46
C TYR A 106 -19.84 -3.59 3.93
N SER A 107 -20.06 -2.94 5.08
CA SER A 107 -21.38 -2.62 5.61
C SER A 107 -21.89 -1.21 5.28
N LEU A 108 -21.10 -0.40 4.55
CA LEU A 108 -21.49 0.95 4.12
C LEU A 108 -22.24 0.88 2.79
N LEU A 109 -23.52 0.53 2.81
CA LEU A 109 -24.32 0.41 1.59
C LEU A 109 -25.03 1.71 1.24
N SER A 110 -25.04 2.04 -0.05
CA SER A 110 -25.90 3.05 -0.67
C SER A 110 -26.95 2.40 -1.57
N ALA A 111 -27.87 3.20 -2.10
CA ALA A 111 -28.85 2.76 -3.09
C ALA A 111 -28.23 2.26 -4.42
N ARG A 112 -26.93 2.45 -4.63
CA ARG A 112 -26.19 2.03 -5.83
C ARG A 112 -25.27 0.82 -5.58
N SER A 113 -25.07 0.41 -4.33
CA SER A 113 -24.24 -0.74 -3.94
C SER A 113 -24.72 -2.04 -4.56
N TRP A 114 -23.78 -2.95 -4.81
CA TRP A 114 -24.06 -4.28 -5.40
C TRP A 114 -24.48 -5.33 -4.35
N GLY A 115 -24.88 -4.91 -3.15
CA GLY A 115 -25.15 -5.80 -2.01
C GLY A 115 -24.14 -5.69 -0.86
N MET A 116 -23.04 -4.96 -1.07
CA MET A 116 -22.07 -4.58 -0.04
C MET A 116 -21.49 -3.20 -0.37
N GLY A 117 -20.94 -2.52 0.62
CA GLY A 117 -20.27 -1.24 0.42
C GLY A 117 -18.97 -1.35 -0.39
N ASP A 118 -18.71 -0.34 -1.21
CA ASP A 118 -17.55 -0.24 -2.09
C ASP A 118 -16.90 1.15 -2.11
N LEU A 119 -15.86 1.33 -2.92
CA LEU A 119 -15.05 2.55 -2.94
C LEU A 119 -15.86 3.80 -3.33
N ALA A 120 -16.95 3.67 -4.10
CA ALA A 120 -17.83 4.79 -4.41
C ALA A 120 -18.63 5.23 -3.18
N ASP A 121 -19.08 4.25 -2.38
CA ASP A 121 -19.78 4.51 -1.12
C ASP A 121 -18.84 5.19 -0.10
N LEU A 122 -17.58 4.74 -0.04
CA LEU A 122 -16.53 5.37 0.78
C LEU A 122 -16.26 6.82 0.37
N ALA A 123 -16.10 7.08 -0.93
CA ALA A 123 -15.85 8.44 -1.44
C ALA A 123 -17.02 9.38 -1.12
N ALA A 124 -18.26 8.89 -1.26
CA ALA A 124 -19.45 9.66 -0.90
C ALA A 124 -19.50 9.99 0.59
N LEU A 125 -19.24 9.01 1.47
CA LEU A 125 -19.20 9.22 2.91
C LEU A 125 -18.09 10.19 3.31
N ALA A 126 -16.86 10.00 2.82
CA ALA A 126 -15.72 10.86 3.13
C ALA A 126 -15.97 12.31 2.69
N GLY A 127 -16.51 12.51 1.48
CA GLY A 127 -16.84 13.84 0.98
C GLY A 127 -17.93 14.52 1.79
N TRP A 128 -18.98 13.79 2.19
CA TRP A 128 -20.03 14.31 3.07
C TRP A 128 -19.51 14.64 4.47
N ALA A 129 -18.73 13.74 5.07
CA ALA A 129 -18.16 13.87 6.41
C ALA A 129 -17.24 15.09 6.51
N ALA A 130 -16.35 15.28 5.54
CA ALA A 130 -15.46 16.45 5.51
C ALA A 130 -16.25 17.75 5.35
N ARG A 131 -17.15 17.84 4.36
CA ARG A 131 -17.87 19.10 4.07
C ARG A 131 -18.92 19.49 5.11
N THR A 132 -19.55 18.51 5.76
CA THR A 132 -20.70 18.75 6.65
C THR A 132 -20.27 18.80 8.11
N HIS A 133 -19.24 18.03 8.48
CA HIS A 133 -18.88 17.78 9.86
C HIS A 133 -17.41 18.06 10.19
N ASP A 134 -16.62 18.57 9.22
CA ASP A 134 -15.19 18.89 9.41
C ASP A 134 -14.38 17.69 9.93
N LEU A 135 -14.75 16.48 9.51
CA LEU A 135 -14.02 15.27 9.89
C LEU A 135 -12.77 15.12 9.03
N GLY A 136 -11.62 14.96 9.69
CA GLY A 136 -10.30 14.96 9.04
C GLY A 136 -9.84 13.60 8.52
N PHE A 137 -10.52 12.50 8.87
CA PHE A 137 -10.19 11.17 8.34
C PHE A 137 -11.37 10.18 8.39
N VAL A 138 -11.27 9.13 7.57
CA VAL A 138 -12.09 7.93 7.65
C VAL A 138 -11.16 6.73 7.77
N GLN A 139 -11.29 5.98 8.86
CA GLN A 139 -10.61 4.70 9.07
C GLN A 139 -11.51 3.57 8.58
N VAL A 140 -10.94 2.66 7.79
CA VAL A 140 -11.64 1.49 7.25
C VAL A 140 -11.01 0.19 7.75
N ASN A 141 -11.74 -0.91 7.62
CA ASN A 141 -11.17 -2.26 7.72
C ASN A 141 -10.11 -2.52 6.63
N PRO A 142 -9.26 -3.55 6.78
CA PRO A 142 -8.34 -3.94 5.73
C PRO A 142 -9.07 -4.28 4.42
N LEU A 143 -8.55 -3.78 3.30
CA LEU A 143 -9.09 -3.98 1.94
C LEU A 143 -8.23 -4.95 1.11
N HIS A 144 -7.55 -5.86 1.80
CA HIS A 144 -6.59 -6.79 1.24
C HIS A 144 -7.27 -7.89 0.41
N ALA A 145 -6.62 -8.34 -0.66
CA ALA A 145 -7.13 -9.41 -1.50
C ALA A 145 -7.48 -10.66 -0.69
N ALA A 146 -8.72 -11.11 -0.81
CA ALA A 146 -9.20 -12.31 -0.12
C ALA A 146 -8.54 -13.60 -0.64
N VAL A 147 -8.72 -14.70 0.11
CA VAL A 147 -8.26 -16.04 -0.29
C VAL A 147 -9.18 -16.59 -1.38
N PRO A 148 -8.66 -17.04 -2.54
CA PRO A 148 -9.50 -17.71 -3.53
C PRO A 148 -10.14 -18.98 -2.94
N GLY A 149 -11.47 -19.11 -3.03
CA GLY A 149 -12.21 -20.28 -2.55
C GLY A 149 -13.73 -20.07 -2.60
N GLU A 150 -14.48 -21.17 -2.52
CA GLU A 150 -15.95 -21.19 -2.42
C GLU A 150 -16.37 -22.10 -1.24
N PRO A 151 -16.78 -21.55 -0.08
CA PRO A 151 -16.86 -20.12 0.24
C PRO A 151 -15.49 -19.49 0.52
N THR A 152 -15.37 -18.18 0.31
CA THR A 152 -14.20 -17.40 0.72
C THR A 152 -14.27 -17.11 2.23
N ASP A 153 -13.14 -17.08 2.95
CA ASP A 153 -13.13 -16.61 4.34
C ASP A 153 -13.58 -15.13 4.37
N PRO A 154 -14.69 -14.81 5.05
CA PRO A 154 -15.24 -13.46 5.04
C PRO A 154 -14.41 -12.46 5.87
N SER A 155 -13.40 -12.94 6.62
CA SER A 155 -12.60 -12.09 7.50
C SER A 155 -11.60 -11.23 6.73
N PRO A 156 -11.67 -9.89 6.82
CA PRO A 156 -10.67 -9.00 6.20
C PRO A 156 -9.27 -9.13 6.84
N TYR A 157 -9.15 -9.85 7.96
CA TYR A 157 -7.90 -10.08 8.69
C TYR A 157 -7.21 -11.40 8.32
N ARG A 158 -7.78 -12.17 7.39
CA ARG A 158 -7.17 -13.39 6.83
C ARG A 158 -7.01 -13.32 5.29
N PRO A 159 -6.31 -12.30 4.77
CA PRO A 159 -6.17 -12.14 3.33
C PRO A 159 -5.17 -13.12 2.72
N SER A 160 -5.28 -13.36 1.41
CA SER A 160 -4.23 -14.04 0.63
C SER A 160 -2.99 -13.17 0.46
N SER A 161 -3.17 -11.85 0.36
CA SER A 161 -2.07 -10.89 0.19
C SER A 161 -2.39 -9.58 0.88
N ARG A 162 -1.43 -9.07 1.68
CA ARG A 162 -1.48 -7.71 2.24
C ARG A 162 -0.98 -6.63 1.25
N ARG A 163 -0.46 -7.05 0.09
CA ARG A 163 0.09 -6.15 -0.94
C ARG A 163 -0.96 -5.71 -1.96
N PHE A 164 -1.87 -6.61 -2.33
CA PHE A 164 -2.84 -6.34 -3.40
C PHE A 164 -4.23 -6.05 -2.79
N PRO A 165 -4.96 -5.05 -3.30
CA PRO A 165 -6.31 -4.76 -2.86
C PRO A 165 -7.33 -5.77 -3.41
N ASP A 166 -8.44 -5.93 -2.72
CA ASP A 166 -9.54 -6.80 -3.15
C ASP A 166 -10.45 -6.12 -4.20
N PRO A 167 -10.57 -6.67 -5.42
CA PRO A 167 -11.41 -6.09 -6.47
C PRO A 167 -12.91 -6.10 -6.15
N VAL A 168 -13.37 -6.85 -5.13
CA VAL A 168 -14.80 -6.85 -4.72
C VAL A 168 -15.28 -5.45 -4.29
N HIS A 169 -14.36 -4.57 -3.86
CA HIS A 169 -14.65 -3.20 -3.47
C HIS A 169 -14.69 -2.20 -4.64
N LEU A 170 -14.56 -2.64 -5.90
CA LEU A 170 -14.75 -1.76 -7.04
C LEU A 170 -16.24 -1.52 -7.31
N ARG A 171 -16.62 -0.28 -7.62
CA ARG A 171 -17.88 0.02 -8.32
C ARG A 171 -17.62 -0.25 -9.80
N VAL A 172 -18.27 -1.27 -10.36
CA VAL A 172 -18.03 -1.70 -11.76
C VAL A 172 -18.32 -0.55 -12.72
N GLU A 173 -19.38 0.20 -12.44
CA GLU A 173 -19.89 1.31 -13.25
C GLU A 173 -18.99 2.55 -13.22
N ASP A 174 -18.09 2.67 -12.24
CA ASP A 174 -17.14 3.78 -12.12
C ASP A 174 -15.82 3.51 -12.86
N VAL A 175 -15.62 2.30 -13.39
CA VAL A 175 -14.48 2.01 -14.26
C VAL A 175 -14.72 2.70 -15.60
N PRO A 176 -13.81 3.56 -16.12
CA PRO A 176 -14.07 4.36 -17.31
C PRO A 176 -14.51 3.54 -18.53
N GLU A 177 -13.92 2.36 -18.71
CA GLU A 177 -14.22 1.40 -19.77
C GLU A 177 -15.67 0.90 -19.76
N TYR A 178 -16.36 0.96 -18.61
CA TYR A 178 -17.78 0.58 -18.48
C TYR A 178 -18.68 1.39 -19.43
N ALA A 179 -18.34 2.66 -19.67
CA ALA A 179 -19.08 3.53 -20.59
C ALA A 179 -18.98 3.06 -22.05
N TYR A 180 -17.99 2.23 -22.39
CA TYR A 180 -17.68 1.78 -23.75
C TYR A 180 -18.08 0.32 -24.00
N LEU A 181 -18.77 -0.32 -23.05
CA LEU A 181 -19.35 -1.65 -23.28
C LEU A 181 -20.25 -1.61 -24.53
N ASP A 182 -20.01 -2.55 -25.44
CA ASP A 182 -20.85 -2.74 -26.61
C ASP A 182 -22.23 -3.28 -26.23
N ALA A 183 -23.14 -3.37 -27.21
CA ALA A 183 -24.51 -3.81 -26.95
C ALA A 183 -24.58 -5.24 -26.38
N ALA A 184 -23.67 -6.13 -26.79
CA ALA A 184 -23.65 -7.52 -26.33
C ALA A 184 -23.13 -7.64 -24.89
N ALA A 185 -22.06 -6.92 -24.55
CA ALA A 185 -21.51 -6.84 -23.20
C ALA A 185 -22.50 -6.18 -22.23
N ARG A 186 -23.22 -5.14 -22.67
CA ARG A 186 -24.33 -4.54 -21.89
C ARG A 186 -25.46 -5.53 -21.65
N ALA A 187 -25.86 -6.30 -22.66
CA ALA A 187 -26.89 -7.34 -22.51
C ALA A 187 -26.47 -8.43 -21.51
N ARG A 188 -25.18 -8.79 -21.46
CA ARG A 188 -24.63 -9.73 -20.46
C ARG A 188 -24.54 -9.13 -19.06
N THR A 189 -24.27 -7.83 -18.95
CA THR A 189 -24.08 -7.14 -17.66
C THR A 189 -25.41 -6.72 -17.00
N ALA A 190 -26.43 -6.39 -17.78
CA ALA A 190 -27.75 -5.99 -17.28
C ALA A 190 -28.36 -6.95 -16.23
N PRO A 191 -28.44 -8.28 -16.46
CA PRO A 191 -28.97 -9.19 -15.44
C PRO A 191 -28.12 -9.24 -14.16
N LEU A 192 -26.82 -8.97 -14.24
CA LEU A 192 -25.93 -8.91 -13.07
C LEU A 192 -26.26 -7.70 -12.19
N LEU A 193 -26.56 -6.55 -12.81
CA LEU A 193 -27.00 -5.35 -12.10
C LEU A 193 -28.34 -5.56 -11.37
N GLU A 194 -29.30 -6.21 -12.04
CA GLU A 194 -30.59 -6.54 -11.43
C GLU A 194 -30.42 -7.49 -10.23
N ALA A 195 -29.60 -8.53 -10.37
CA ALA A 195 -29.27 -9.42 -9.27
C ALA A 195 -28.58 -8.68 -8.11
N ALA A 196 -27.65 -7.76 -8.42
CA ALA A 196 -26.97 -6.94 -7.43
C ALA A 196 -27.94 -5.97 -6.71
N ALA A 197 -28.97 -5.48 -7.42
CA ALA A 197 -30.06 -4.73 -6.82
C ALA A 197 -30.90 -5.57 -5.86
N GLY A 198 -31.13 -6.85 -6.18
CA GLY A 198 -31.75 -7.81 -5.28
C GLY A 198 -30.95 -8.01 -3.99
N LEU A 199 -29.63 -8.26 -4.10
CA LEU A 199 -28.75 -8.40 -2.92
C LEU A 199 -28.79 -7.16 -2.03
N ARG A 200 -28.69 -5.97 -2.63
CA ARG A 200 -28.79 -4.70 -1.90
C ARG A 200 -30.15 -4.53 -1.22
N HIS A 201 -31.24 -4.87 -1.90
CA HIS A 201 -32.59 -4.73 -1.35
C HIS A 201 -32.75 -5.63 -0.12
N ALA A 202 -32.33 -6.89 -0.22
CA ALA A 202 -32.37 -7.84 0.88
C ALA A 202 -31.62 -7.31 2.12
N VAL A 203 -30.41 -6.78 1.94
CA VAL A 203 -29.62 -6.22 3.06
C VAL A 203 -30.27 -4.95 3.63
N LEU A 204 -30.70 -4.01 2.78
CA LEU A 204 -31.20 -2.71 3.24
C LEU A 204 -32.63 -2.75 3.79
N ARG A 205 -33.46 -3.72 3.38
CA ARG A 205 -34.92 -3.70 3.62
C ARG A 205 -35.46 -4.98 4.22
N GLU A 206 -34.71 -6.08 4.18
CA GLU A 206 -35.19 -7.40 4.62
C GLU A 206 -34.30 -8.01 5.72
N ASP A 207 -33.41 -7.21 6.33
CA ASP A 207 -32.50 -7.63 7.41
C ASP A 207 -31.56 -8.79 7.01
N ALA A 208 -31.30 -8.95 5.71
CA ALA A 208 -30.41 -9.99 5.23
C ALA A 208 -28.94 -9.68 5.57
N LEU A 209 -28.16 -10.72 5.83
CA LEU A 209 -26.71 -10.61 5.97
C LEU A 209 -26.05 -10.29 4.63
N ILE A 210 -24.90 -9.62 4.68
CA ILE A 210 -24.08 -9.34 3.50
C ILE A 210 -23.47 -10.64 2.99
N ASP A 211 -23.83 -11.03 1.77
CA ASP A 211 -23.25 -12.16 1.07
C ASP A 211 -22.14 -11.69 0.12
N ARG A 212 -20.91 -11.65 0.63
CA ARG A 212 -19.74 -11.21 -0.13
C ARG A 212 -19.47 -12.10 -1.35
N ASP A 213 -19.72 -13.41 -1.23
CA ASP A 213 -19.43 -14.36 -2.30
C ASP A 213 -20.44 -14.22 -3.44
N ALA A 214 -21.72 -14.00 -3.12
CA ALA A 214 -22.73 -13.63 -4.11
C ALA A 214 -22.39 -12.30 -4.80
N VAL A 215 -21.96 -11.28 -4.04
CA VAL A 215 -21.50 -10.01 -4.66
C VAL A 215 -20.35 -10.26 -5.63
N TRP A 216 -19.34 -11.03 -5.22
CA TRP A 216 -18.18 -11.31 -6.07
C TRP A 216 -18.56 -12.13 -7.30
N ALA A 217 -19.46 -13.10 -7.17
CA ALA A 217 -19.99 -13.88 -8.29
C ALA A 217 -20.68 -13.01 -9.35
N LEU A 218 -21.27 -11.88 -8.96
CA LEU A 218 -21.85 -10.90 -9.87
C LEU A 218 -20.80 -9.92 -10.43
N LYS A 219 -19.94 -9.36 -9.57
CA LYS A 219 -18.94 -8.36 -9.99
C LYS A 219 -17.88 -8.95 -10.92
N ARG A 220 -17.43 -10.18 -10.67
CA ARG A 220 -16.36 -10.84 -11.45
C ARG A 220 -16.67 -10.90 -12.96
N PRO A 221 -17.80 -11.46 -13.43
CA PRO A 221 -18.12 -11.46 -14.86
C PRO A 221 -18.35 -10.05 -15.41
N ALA A 222 -18.96 -9.13 -14.65
CA ALA A 222 -19.14 -7.75 -15.10
C ALA A 222 -17.79 -7.02 -15.31
N LEU A 223 -16.83 -7.21 -14.39
CA LEU A 223 -15.47 -6.71 -14.53
C LEU A 223 -14.74 -7.36 -15.72
N ALA A 224 -15.01 -8.63 -16.02
CA ALA A 224 -14.42 -9.28 -17.19
C ALA A 224 -14.88 -8.63 -18.50
N GLU A 225 -16.15 -8.23 -18.61
CA GLU A 225 -16.66 -7.45 -19.75
C GLU A 225 -15.95 -6.10 -19.87
N VAL A 226 -15.77 -5.40 -18.74
CA VAL A 226 -15.07 -4.11 -18.70
C VAL A 226 -13.60 -4.25 -19.09
N CYS A 227 -12.91 -5.28 -18.60
CA CYS A 227 -11.51 -5.57 -18.95
C CYS A 227 -11.31 -5.96 -20.42
N ALA A 228 -12.36 -6.41 -21.12
CA ALA A 228 -12.30 -6.74 -22.54
C ALA A 228 -12.37 -5.49 -23.44
N VAL A 229 -12.77 -4.34 -22.89
CA VAL A 229 -12.74 -3.06 -23.60
C VAL A 229 -11.29 -2.62 -23.79
N PRO A 230 -10.86 -2.31 -25.03
CA PRO A 230 -9.51 -1.78 -25.27
C PRO A 230 -9.27 -0.47 -24.53
N LEU A 231 -8.09 -0.32 -23.94
CA LEU A 231 -7.65 0.94 -23.36
C LEU A 231 -7.37 1.97 -24.46
N ASP A 232 -7.67 3.23 -24.19
CA ASP A 232 -7.25 4.35 -25.03
C ASP A 232 -5.72 4.51 -24.99
N PRO A 233 -5.04 4.98 -26.06
CA PRO A 233 -3.58 5.17 -26.08
C PRO A 233 -2.98 5.98 -24.93
N GLY A 234 -3.79 6.78 -24.21
CA GLY A 234 -3.37 7.49 -23.00
C GLY A 234 -3.36 6.66 -21.70
N ARG A 235 -3.67 5.36 -21.74
CA ARG A 235 -3.82 4.48 -20.56
C ARG A 235 -3.13 3.13 -20.70
#